data_AF-A0A7W8Z9P2-F1
#
_entry.id   AF-A0A7W8Z9P2-F1
#
_cell.length_a   1.000
_cell.length_b   1.000
_cell.length_c   1.000
_cell.angle_alpha   90.00
_cell.angle_beta   90.00
_cell.angle_gamma   90.00
#
_symmetry.space_group_name_H-M   'P 1'
#
loop_
_entity.id
_entity.type
_entity.pdbx_description
1 polymer ?
#
loop_
_entity_poly.entity_id
_entity_poly.type
_entity_poly.pdbx_seq_one_letter_code
_entity_poly.pdbx_strand_id
1 'polypeptide(L)'
;MIVRGISWLGSRTDHFEDMRAFLADVVGLPIGLDQPGAVVFDLPDGDAFEVFKPADTEHSFFEHPVAGLLVDDVRAARAELEAHGVAFIGEVHVGVETSWATEWSHFRAPDGHVYVLVSRPAKHPGGGRRHFDELRVCLKVTDLDAAVRLYRDGLGLPIVDEWTHPGGQRGVLFAVAPAAIELFDEAQWDLVDDAETGARHGRDHALRVEVRDEAELERLAARLAEHGATRGPGVVTTPWEQRCLRLGAHDGEQLTLFTLPEEERVIRERARRLLPN
;
A
#
# COMPACT_ATOMS: atom_id res chain seq x y z
N MET A 1 -10.68 7.88 19.64
CA MET A 1 -9.56 6.95 19.34
C MET A 1 -9.31 6.89 17.83
N ILE A 2 -8.06 6.67 17.40
CA ILE A 2 -7.71 6.32 16.00
C ILE A 2 -7.23 4.86 15.97
N VAL A 3 -7.95 4.00 15.25
CA VAL A 3 -7.47 2.65 14.92
C VAL A 3 -6.50 2.76 13.76
N ARG A 4 -5.29 2.20 13.92
CA ARG A 4 -4.21 2.26 12.93
C ARG A 4 -4.31 1.15 11.88
N GLY A 5 -5.01 0.07 12.17
CA GLY A 5 -5.25 -1.05 11.27
C GLY A 5 -5.73 -2.30 12.03
N ILE A 6 -5.95 -3.39 11.30
CA ILE A 6 -6.01 -4.74 11.87
C ILE A 6 -4.61 -5.30 11.74
N SER A 7 -3.94 -5.60 12.85
CA SER A 7 -2.51 -5.93 12.86
C SER A 7 -2.17 -7.29 13.47
N TRP A 8 -3.18 -8.02 13.92
CA TRP A 8 -3.02 -9.31 14.56
C TRP A 8 -4.26 -10.16 14.29
N LEU A 9 -4.06 -11.46 14.08
CA LEU A 9 -5.14 -12.44 14.00
C LEU A 9 -4.80 -13.61 14.91
N GLY A 10 -5.66 -13.86 15.89
CA GLY A 10 -5.55 -15.02 16.76
C GLY A 10 -6.54 -16.09 16.37
N SER A 11 -6.09 -17.33 16.26
CA SER A 11 -6.95 -18.48 16.01
C SER A 11 -6.72 -19.57 17.04
N ARG A 12 -7.81 -20.09 17.59
CA ARG A 12 -7.82 -21.28 18.42
C ARG A 12 -8.45 -22.42 17.61
N THR A 13 -7.80 -23.59 17.63
CA THR A 13 -8.30 -24.75 16.90
C THR A 13 -7.86 -26.06 17.57
N ASP A 14 -8.72 -27.07 17.53
CA ASP A 14 -8.38 -28.44 17.96
C ASP A 14 -7.50 -29.16 16.91
N HIS A 15 -7.42 -28.62 15.69
CA HIS A 15 -6.55 -29.09 14.59
C HIS A 15 -5.23 -28.30 14.53
N PHE A 16 -4.59 -28.10 15.69
CA PHE A 16 -3.42 -27.21 15.82
C PHE A 16 -2.28 -27.58 14.86
N GLU A 17 -1.87 -28.84 14.81
CA GLU A 17 -0.73 -29.27 13.98
C GLU A 17 -1.02 -29.10 12.48
N ASP A 18 -2.25 -29.40 12.04
CA ASP A 18 -2.67 -29.21 10.66
C ASP A 18 -2.66 -27.72 10.28
N MET A 19 -3.16 -26.86 11.16
CA MET A 19 -3.17 -25.41 10.93
C MET A 19 -1.75 -24.82 10.94
N ARG A 20 -0.89 -25.29 11.84
CA ARG A 20 0.52 -24.89 11.91
C ARG A 20 1.23 -25.27 10.61
N ALA A 21 1.11 -26.52 10.17
CA ALA A 21 1.74 -27.01 8.94
C ALA A 21 1.19 -26.29 7.70
N PHE A 22 -0.12 -26.04 7.65
CA PHE A 22 -0.72 -25.24 6.59
C PHE A 22 -0.09 -23.84 6.49
N LEU A 23 -0.01 -23.12 7.61
CA LEU A 23 0.57 -21.77 7.61
C LEU A 23 2.08 -21.78 7.30
N ALA A 24 2.84 -22.73 7.85
CA ALA A 24 4.28 -22.81 7.64
C ALA A 24 4.66 -23.29 6.24
N ASP A 25 4.11 -24.43 5.82
CA ASP A 25 4.62 -25.20 4.69
C ASP A 25 3.84 -24.94 3.40
N VAL A 26 2.54 -24.63 3.51
CA VAL A 26 1.67 -24.38 2.34
C VAL A 26 1.57 -22.89 2.04
N VAL A 27 1.27 -22.08 3.07
CA VAL A 27 1.20 -20.62 2.92
C VAL A 27 2.61 -20.00 2.91
N GLY A 28 3.59 -20.66 3.52
CA GLY A 28 4.98 -20.20 3.54
C GLY A 28 5.24 -19.09 4.56
N LEU A 29 4.44 -18.97 5.62
CA LEU A 29 4.66 -17.98 6.65
C LEU A 29 5.81 -18.41 7.58
N PRO A 30 6.81 -17.54 7.79
CA PRO A 30 7.86 -17.82 8.74
C PRO A 30 7.31 -17.86 10.17
N ILE A 31 7.82 -18.80 10.97
CA ILE A 31 7.54 -18.84 12.41
C ILE A 31 8.42 -17.80 13.09
N GLY A 32 7.80 -16.73 13.58
CA GLY A 32 8.49 -15.67 14.31
C GLY A 32 8.75 -16.06 15.76
N LEU A 33 7.77 -16.73 16.40
CA LEU A 33 7.88 -17.19 17.78
C LEU A 33 7.15 -18.52 18.00
N ASP A 34 7.82 -19.48 18.64
CA ASP A 34 7.21 -20.73 19.11
C ASP A 34 7.24 -20.74 20.64
N GLN A 35 6.07 -20.55 21.25
CA GLN A 35 5.91 -20.38 22.70
C GLN A 35 5.13 -21.57 23.32
N PRO A 36 5.18 -21.78 24.64
CA PRO A 36 4.50 -22.93 25.27
C PRO A 36 3.00 -23.03 24.96
N GLY A 37 2.30 -21.88 24.84
CA GLY A 37 0.86 -21.82 24.60
C GLY A 37 0.41 -21.51 23.17
N ALA A 38 1.32 -21.14 22.25
CA ALA A 38 0.95 -20.74 20.89
C ALA A 38 2.15 -20.80 19.92
N VAL A 39 1.87 -20.59 18.63
CA VAL A 39 2.89 -20.28 17.61
C VAL A 39 2.46 -18.99 16.93
N VAL A 40 3.39 -18.05 16.82
CA VAL A 40 3.21 -16.79 16.10
C VAL A 40 3.93 -16.88 14.77
N PHE A 41 3.17 -16.68 13.70
CA PHE A 41 3.65 -16.57 12.34
C PHE A 41 3.78 -15.10 11.97
N ASP A 42 4.93 -14.72 11.41
CA ASP A 42 5.13 -13.36 10.94
C ASP A 42 4.45 -13.18 9.59
N LEU A 43 3.69 -12.10 9.47
CA LEU A 43 3.16 -11.62 8.21
C LEU A 43 4.17 -10.57 7.66
N PRO A 44 4.52 -10.59 6.36
CA PRO A 44 5.43 -9.59 5.77
C PRO A 44 5.17 -8.08 5.96
N ASP A 45 4.07 -7.68 6.60
CA ASP A 45 3.71 -6.31 7.00
C ASP A 45 3.97 -6.05 8.47
N GLY A 46 4.66 -6.96 9.14
CA GLY A 46 4.95 -6.92 10.57
C GLY A 46 3.74 -7.29 11.42
N ASP A 47 2.65 -7.75 10.82
CA ASP A 47 1.50 -8.27 11.55
C ASP A 47 1.76 -9.71 11.98
N ALA A 48 0.88 -10.25 12.82
CA ALA A 48 1.01 -11.61 13.31
C ALA A 48 -0.25 -12.43 13.05
N PHE A 49 -0.03 -13.69 12.66
CA PHE A 49 -1.02 -14.74 12.80
C PHE A 49 -0.59 -15.63 13.95
N GLU A 50 -1.32 -15.59 15.06
CA GLU A 50 -1.05 -16.42 16.22
C GLU A 50 -2.04 -17.60 16.27
N VAL A 51 -1.51 -18.82 16.35
CA VAL A 51 -2.30 -20.04 16.52
C VAL A 51 -2.08 -20.58 17.92
N PHE A 52 -3.13 -20.58 18.73
CA PHE A 52 -3.09 -21.07 20.10
C PHE A 52 -3.06 -22.60 20.15
N LYS A 53 -2.17 -23.15 20.97
CA LYS A 53 -2.03 -24.58 21.20
C LYS A 53 -3.23 -25.09 22.04
N PRO A 54 -3.64 -26.37 21.92
CA PRO A 54 -4.79 -26.90 22.65
C PRO A 54 -4.70 -26.76 24.17
N ALA A 55 -3.48 -26.69 24.72
CA ALA A 55 -3.21 -26.50 26.14
C ALA A 55 -3.47 -25.07 26.65
N ASP A 56 -3.59 -24.07 25.76
CA ASP A 56 -4.00 -22.72 26.16
C ASP A 56 -5.44 -22.74 26.69
N THR A 57 -5.69 -22.15 27.85
CA THR A 57 -7.05 -22.03 28.42
C THR A 57 -7.54 -20.59 28.47
N GLU A 58 -6.62 -19.62 28.37
CA GLU A 58 -6.89 -18.20 28.48
C GLU A 58 -7.73 -17.69 27.30
N HIS A 59 -7.61 -18.28 26.11
CA HIS A 59 -8.38 -17.89 24.91
C HIS A 59 -9.53 -18.86 24.59
N SER A 60 -10.06 -19.56 25.60
CA SER A 60 -11.17 -20.51 25.44
C SER A 60 -12.47 -19.89 24.88
N PHE A 61 -12.62 -18.57 24.94
CA PHE A 61 -13.75 -17.82 24.37
C PHE A 61 -13.61 -17.49 22.87
N PHE A 62 -12.52 -17.92 22.22
CA PHE A 62 -12.34 -17.76 20.77
C PHE A 62 -13.15 -18.83 20.03
N GLU A 63 -14.38 -18.49 19.66
CA GLU A 63 -15.25 -19.35 18.86
C GLU A 63 -14.92 -19.30 17.35
N HIS A 64 -14.16 -18.28 16.95
CA HIS A 64 -13.74 -17.98 15.58
C HIS A 64 -12.39 -17.26 15.63
N PRO A 65 -11.67 -17.08 14.51
CA PRO A 65 -10.50 -16.18 14.47
C PRO A 65 -10.86 -14.77 14.95
N VAL A 66 -10.01 -14.19 15.80
CA VAL A 66 -10.20 -12.88 16.44
C VAL A 66 -9.25 -11.87 15.84
N ALA A 67 -9.81 -10.77 15.33
CA ALA A 67 -9.03 -9.68 14.73
C ALA A 67 -8.58 -8.67 15.79
N GLY A 68 -7.31 -8.28 15.71
CA GLY A 68 -6.67 -7.30 16.58
C GLY A 68 -6.60 -5.91 15.95
N LEU A 69 -7.30 -4.96 16.57
CA LEU A 69 -7.33 -3.54 16.21
C LEU A 69 -6.13 -2.83 16.84
N LEU A 70 -5.22 -2.34 16.00
CA LEU A 70 -4.04 -1.61 16.44
C LEU A 70 -4.40 -0.22 16.93
N VAL A 71 -4.02 0.10 18.15
CA VAL A 71 -4.21 1.42 18.77
C VAL A 71 -2.93 1.90 19.44
N ASP A 72 -2.80 3.23 19.55
CA ASP A 72 -1.63 3.84 20.20
C ASP A 72 -1.64 3.59 21.72
N ASP A 73 -2.83 3.51 22.33
CA ASP A 73 -3.04 3.28 23.77
C ASP A 73 -4.28 2.40 23.99
N VAL A 74 -4.06 1.16 24.43
CA VAL A 74 -5.13 0.17 24.65
C VAL A 74 -6.04 0.57 25.81
N ARG A 75 -5.50 1.20 26.85
CA ARG A 75 -6.28 1.57 28.04
C ARG A 75 -7.19 2.74 27.74
N ALA A 76 -6.68 3.76 27.04
CA ALA A 76 -7.48 4.89 26.59
C ALA A 76 -8.57 4.46 25.60
N ALA A 77 -8.21 3.61 24.62
CA ALA A 77 -9.13 3.03 23.67
C ALA A 77 -10.26 2.22 24.34
N ARG A 78 -9.89 1.37 25.31
CA ARG A 78 -10.84 0.60 26.11
C ARG A 78 -11.81 1.51 26.87
N ALA A 79 -11.30 2.51 27.59
CA ALA A 79 -12.14 3.43 28.36
C ALA A 79 -13.13 4.19 27.47
N GLU A 80 -12.71 4.58 26.26
CA GLU A 80 -13.58 5.23 25.27
C GLU A 80 -14.70 4.28 24.80
N LEU A 81 -14.38 3.02 24.49
CA LEU A 81 -15.37 2.03 24.07
C LEU A 81 -16.33 1.62 25.20
N GLU A 82 -15.84 1.46 26.43
CA GLU A 82 -16.66 1.22 27.62
C GLU A 82 -17.67 2.36 27.85
N ALA A 83 -17.25 3.62 27.65
CA ALA A 83 -18.14 4.78 27.74
C ALA A 83 -19.27 4.75 26.69
N HIS A 84 -19.10 4.00 25.59
CA HIS A 84 -20.10 3.77 24.55
C HIS A 84 -20.84 2.42 24.70
N GLY A 85 -20.70 1.76 25.85
CA GLY A 85 -21.45 0.54 26.19
C GLY A 85 -20.87 -0.77 25.64
N VAL A 86 -19.62 -0.77 25.17
CA VAL A 86 -18.94 -2.00 24.72
C VAL A 86 -18.49 -2.83 25.92
N ALA A 87 -18.76 -4.14 25.90
CA ALA A 87 -18.40 -5.06 26.97
C ALA A 87 -17.03 -5.72 26.73
N PHE A 88 -16.08 -5.47 27.63
CA PHE A 88 -14.75 -6.09 27.61
C PHE A 88 -14.73 -7.44 28.36
N ILE A 89 -13.87 -8.34 27.88
CA ILE A 89 -13.63 -9.67 28.44
C ILE A 89 -12.29 -9.61 29.18
N GLY A 90 -12.34 -9.75 30.51
CA GLY A 90 -11.14 -9.76 31.35
C GLY A 90 -10.46 -8.40 31.53
N GLU A 91 -9.23 -8.45 32.03
CA GLU A 91 -8.40 -7.27 32.27
C GLU A 91 -7.60 -6.86 31.02
N VAL A 92 -6.89 -5.72 31.11
CA VAL A 92 -5.88 -5.37 30.10
C VAL A 92 -4.63 -6.19 30.39
N HIS A 93 -4.19 -6.97 29.42
CA HIS A 93 -2.97 -7.75 29.52
C HIS A 93 -1.77 -6.88 29.12
N VAL A 94 -0.62 -7.16 29.73
CA VAL A 94 0.66 -6.50 29.44
C VAL A 94 1.64 -7.55 28.95
N GLY A 95 2.20 -7.33 27.77
CA GLY A 95 3.18 -8.21 27.16
C GLY A 95 4.50 -8.22 27.92
N VAL A 96 5.21 -9.35 27.86
CA VAL A 96 6.61 -9.44 28.28
C VAL A 96 7.53 -9.13 27.09
N GLU A 97 8.85 -9.07 27.32
CA GLU A 97 9.84 -8.70 26.28
C GLU A 97 9.72 -9.52 24.99
N THR A 98 9.28 -10.78 25.07
CA THR A 98 9.11 -11.67 23.91
C THR A 98 7.70 -11.64 23.32
N SER A 99 6.76 -10.88 23.88
CA SER A 99 5.39 -10.79 23.36
C SER A 99 5.33 -9.92 22.12
N TRP A 100 4.48 -10.31 21.16
CA TRP A 100 4.26 -9.52 19.95
C TRP A 100 3.58 -8.17 20.25
N ALA A 101 2.58 -8.17 21.14
CA ALA A 101 1.90 -6.97 21.61
C ALA A 101 2.48 -6.45 22.93
N THR A 102 2.52 -5.13 23.10
CA THR A 102 2.87 -4.47 24.37
C THR A 102 1.73 -4.51 25.37
N GLU A 103 0.49 -4.31 24.92
CA GLU A 103 -0.72 -4.48 25.71
C GLU A 103 -1.85 -4.98 24.82
N TRP A 104 -2.82 -5.69 25.39
CA TRP A 104 -4.03 -6.07 24.67
C TRP A 104 -5.26 -6.21 25.58
N SER A 105 -6.45 -6.05 25.00
CA SER A 105 -7.72 -6.24 25.72
C SER A 105 -8.85 -6.69 24.80
N HIS A 106 -9.50 -7.78 25.16
CA HIS A 106 -10.57 -8.42 24.36
C HIS A 106 -11.93 -7.80 24.66
N PHE A 107 -12.81 -7.69 23.66
CA PHE A 107 -14.17 -7.20 23.84
C PHE A 107 -15.14 -7.86 22.86
N ARG A 108 -16.44 -7.82 23.17
CA ARG A 108 -17.50 -8.26 22.26
C ARG A 108 -18.10 -7.05 21.54
N ALA A 109 -18.06 -7.06 20.22
CA ALA A 109 -18.61 -6.02 19.37
C ALA A 109 -20.14 -6.18 19.19
N PRO A 110 -20.85 -5.16 18.67
CA PRO A 110 -22.31 -5.20 18.50
C PRO A 110 -22.83 -6.31 17.56
N ASP A 111 -21.99 -6.83 16.67
CA ASP A 111 -22.30 -7.98 15.81
C ASP A 111 -22.22 -9.34 16.56
N GLY A 112 -21.81 -9.31 17.82
CA GLY A 112 -21.66 -10.49 18.67
C GLY A 112 -20.29 -11.15 18.58
N HIS A 113 -19.38 -10.70 17.72
CA HIS A 113 -18.04 -11.28 17.59
C HIS A 113 -17.04 -10.70 18.61
N VAL A 114 -15.99 -11.47 18.88
CA VAL A 114 -14.89 -11.04 19.75
C VAL A 114 -13.82 -10.36 18.91
N TYR A 115 -13.37 -9.20 19.38
CA TYR A 115 -12.23 -8.44 18.85
C TYR A 115 -11.24 -8.18 19.97
N VAL A 116 -10.03 -7.79 19.60
CA VAL A 116 -9.01 -7.39 20.58
C VAL A 116 -8.43 -6.03 20.22
N LEU A 117 -8.29 -5.14 21.20
CA LEU A 117 -7.44 -3.96 21.06
C LEU A 117 -6.01 -4.40 21.32
N VAL A 118 -5.06 -4.04 20.45
CA VAL A 118 -3.64 -4.35 20.62
C VAL A 118 -2.80 -3.09 20.47
N SER A 119 -1.71 -2.99 21.24
CA SER A 119 -0.61 -2.06 20.97
C SER A 119 0.66 -2.84 20.69
N ARG A 120 1.58 -2.24 19.94
CA ARG A 120 2.92 -2.81 19.67
C ARG A 120 3.98 -1.73 19.80
N PRO A 121 5.27 -2.07 20.02
CA PRO A 121 6.35 -1.09 20.09
C PRO A 121 6.45 -0.26 18.81
N ALA A 122 6.84 1.01 18.92
CA ALA A 122 6.98 1.93 17.78
C ALA A 122 8.02 1.49 16.72
N LYS A 123 8.89 0.52 17.05
CA LYS A 123 9.80 -0.15 16.13
C LYS A 123 9.41 -1.63 15.98
N HIS A 124 8.28 -1.90 15.33
CA HIS A 124 7.94 -3.23 14.82
C HIS A 124 8.12 -3.23 13.29
N PRO A 125 8.76 -4.25 12.67
CA PRO A 125 9.16 -4.18 11.28
C PRO A 125 7.94 -4.43 10.39
N GLY A 126 7.22 -3.37 10.04
CA GLY A 126 6.26 -3.44 8.95
C GLY A 126 5.17 -2.36 8.98
N GLY A 127 5.16 -1.58 7.89
CA GLY A 127 4.03 -0.78 7.46
C GLY A 127 3.55 -1.36 6.14
N GLY A 128 2.33 -1.91 6.13
CA GLY A 128 1.49 -2.24 4.98
C GLY A 128 1.99 -3.31 3.99
N ARG A 129 1.33 -4.47 3.93
CA ARG A 129 1.62 -5.52 2.93
C ARG A 129 0.86 -5.25 1.65
N ARG A 130 1.60 -5.25 0.55
CA ARG A 130 1.04 -5.57 -0.77
C ARG A 130 0.88 -7.09 -0.84
N HIS A 131 -0.23 -7.60 -1.37
CA HIS A 131 -0.40 -9.04 -1.68
C HIS A 131 0.28 -9.45 -2.99
N PHE A 132 1.15 -8.60 -3.53
CA PHE A 132 1.93 -8.80 -4.74
C PHE A 132 3.33 -8.24 -4.50
N ASP A 133 4.35 -8.93 -5.03
CA ASP A 133 5.74 -8.48 -4.92
C ASP A 133 6.01 -7.25 -5.79
N GLU A 134 5.33 -7.15 -6.94
CA GLU A 134 5.48 -6.07 -7.91
C GLU A 134 4.20 -5.85 -8.72
N LEU A 135 3.82 -4.58 -8.94
CA LEU A 135 2.76 -4.21 -9.88
C LEU A 135 3.41 -3.60 -11.12
N ARG A 136 3.14 -4.19 -12.28
CA ARG A 136 3.67 -3.73 -13.56
C ARG A 136 2.57 -3.16 -14.43
N VAL A 137 2.82 -1.99 -15.03
CA VAL A 137 2.01 -1.44 -16.11
C VAL A 137 2.73 -1.75 -17.42
N CYS A 138 2.13 -2.60 -18.25
CA CYS A 138 2.70 -3.00 -19.52
C CYS A 138 2.04 -2.21 -20.66
N LEU A 139 2.84 -1.47 -21.42
CA LEU A 139 2.39 -0.73 -22.59
C LEU A 139 2.84 -1.44 -23.86
N LYS A 140 1.94 -1.57 -24.83
CA LYS A 140 2.29 -1.97 -26.19
C LYS A 140 2.72 -0.72 -26.96
N VAL A 141 3.93 -0.74 -27.47
CA VAL A 141 4.52 0.38 -28.23
C VAL A 141 4.83 -0.05 -29.66
N THR A 142 4.69 0.87 -30.62
CA THR A 142 5.03 0.66 -32.02
C THR A 142 6.50 0.99 -32.32
N ASP A 143 7.12 1.86 -31.52
CA ASP A 143 8.56 2.17 -31.55
C ASP A 143 9.16 2.01 -30.14
N LEU A 144 9.72 0.82 -29.88
CA LEU A 144 10.33 0.50 -28.59
C LEU A 144 11.58 1.35 -28.30
N ASP A 145 12.35 1.71 -29.33
CA ASP A 145 13.58 2.47 -29.12
C ASP A 145 13.26 3.94 -28.75
N ALA A 146 12.19 4.51 -29.31
CA ALA A 146 11.66 5.80 -28.89
C ALA A 146 11.14 5.76 -27.45
N ALA A 147 10.39 4.73 -27.08
CA ALA A 147 9.91 4.54 -25.71
C ALA A 147 11.08 4.46 -24.70
N VAL A 148 12.13 3.69 -25.03
CA VAL A 148 13.32 3.55 -24.18
C VAL A 148 14.04 4.89 -23.98
N ARG A 149 14.26 5.67 -25.05
CA ARG A 149 14.86 7.02 -24.92
C ARG A 149 14.04 7.92 -24.01
N LEU A 150 12.72 7.92 -24.16
CA LEU A 150 11.85 8.76 -23.36
C LEU A 150 11.87 8.39 -21.87
N TYR A 151 11.73 7.10 -21.54
CA TYR A 151 11.62 6.65 -20.14
C TYR A 151 12.98 6.57 -19.43
N ARG A 152 14.00 6.02 -20.08
CA ARG A 152 15.34 5.88 -19.48
C ARG A 152 16.05 7.22 -19.43
N ASP A 153 16.17 7.88 -20.57
CA ASP A 153 17.03 9.06 -20.71
C ASP A 153 16.27 10.35 -20.35
N GLY A 154 15.00 10.44 -20.76
CA GLY A 154 14.12 11.58 -20.44
C GLY A 154 13.62 11.56 -18.99
N LEU A 155 12.91 10.51 -18.58
CA LEU A 155 12.33 10.43 -17.23
C LEU A 155 13.36 10.02 -16.17
N GLY A 156 14.39 9.27 -16.55
CA GLY A 156 15.43 8.80 -15.64
C GLY A 156 15.12 7.45 -14.98
N LEU A 157 14.19 6.67 -15.53
CA LEU A 157 13.83 5.38 -14.95
C LEU A 157 14.94 4.35 -15.20
N PRO A 158 15.41 3.63 -14.16
CA PRO A 158 16.41 2.58 -14.35
C PRO A 158 15.76 1.36 -15.03
N ILE A 159 16.48 0.76 -15.97
CA ILE A 159 16.08 -0.52 -16.57
C ILE A 159 16.36 -1.62 -15.55
N VAL A 160 15.33 -2.40 -15.22
CA VAL A 160 15.42 -3.57 -14.35
C VAL A 160 15.77 -4.81 -15.17
N ASP A 161 15.18 -4.92 -16.36
CA ASP A 161 15.41 -6.04 -17.28
C ASP A 161 15.13 -5.62 -18.73
N GLU A 162 15.84 -6.20 -19.68
CA GLU A 162 15.69 -5.98 -21.13
C GLU A 162 15.92 -7.30 -21.86
N TRP A 163 15.00 -7.66 -22.76
CA TRP A 163 15.05 -8.95 -23.44
C TRP A 163 14.71 -8.86 -24.92
N THR A 164 15.26 -9.82 -25.67
CA THR A 164 14.93 -10.12 -27.06
C THR A 164 14.79 -11.64 -27.22
N HIS A 165 13.66 -12.09 -27.76
CA HIS A 165 13.38 -13.50 -28.00
C HIS A 165 13.82 -13.93 -29.42
N PRO A 166 13.98 -15.25 -29.69
CA PRO A 166 14.43 -15.76 -30.98
C PRO A 166 13.58 -15.36 -32.19
N GLY A 167 12.30 -15.02 -31.98
CA GLY A 167 11.40 -14.53 -33.02
C GLY A 167 11.44 -13.02 -33.25
N GLY A 168 12.37 -12.29 -32.61
CA GLY A 168 12.51 -10.83 -32.72
C GLY A 168 11.57 -10.04 -31.80
N GLN A 169 10.78 -10.69 -30.95
CA GLN A 169 9.97 -10.00 -29.93
C GLN A 169 10.88 -9.36 -28.88
N ARG A 170 10.63 -8.10 -28.54
CA ARG A 170 11.43 -7.32 -27.59
C ARG A 170 10.55 -6.79 -26.45
N GLY A 171 11.17 -6.61 -25.28
CA GLY A 171 10.54 -5.96 -24.13
C GLY A 171 11.57 -5.36 -23.19
N VAL A 172 11.17 -4.33 -22.45
CA VAL A 172 11.99 -3.62 -21.46
C VAL A 172 11.13 -3.35 -20.22
N LEU A 173 11.67 -3.60 -19.03
CA LEU A 173 11.06 -3.31 -17.75
C LEU A 173 11.82 -2.18 -17.06
N PHE A 174 11.10 -1.13 -16.66
CA PHE A 174 11.64 -0.02 -15.87
C PHE A 174 11.23 -0.15 -14.41
N ALA A 175 12.11 0.25 -13.48
CA ALA A 175 11.74 0.32 -12.07
C ALA A 175 10.85 1.55 -11.85
N VAL A 176 9.71 1.36 -11.20
CA VAL A 176 8.80 2.44 -10.82
C VAL A 176 8.41 2.29 -9.36
N ALA A 177 8.98 3.14 -8.50
CA ALA A 177 8.60 3.21 -7.10
C ALA A 177 8.75 4.65 -6.56
N PRO A 178 7.79 5.16 -5.77
CA PRO A 178 6.45 4.62 -5.53
C PRO A 178 5.48 4.94 -6.70
N ALA A 179 4.68 3.97 -7.15
CA ALA A 179 3.59 4.17 -8.11
C ALA A 179 2.21 4.06 -7.42
N ALA A 180 1.23 4.81 -7.91
CA ALA A 180 -0.18 4.71 -7.53
C ALA A 180 -1.04 4.41 -8.77
N ILE A 181 -2.16 3.70 -8.56
CA ILE A 181 -3.22 3.57 -9.58
C ILE A 181 -4.31 4.58 -9.22
N GLU A 182 -4.74 5.36 -10.22
CA GLU A 182 -5.94 6.19 -10.15
C GLU A 182 -6.99 5.61 -11.10
N LEU A 183 -8.24 5.55 -10.64
CA LEU A 183 -9.38 5.09 -11.43
C LEU A 183 -10.36 6.26 -11.57
N PHE A 184 -10.73 6.56 -12.81
CA PHE A 184 -11.74 7.58 -13.12
C PHE A 184 -12.93 6.91 -13.81
N ASP A 185 -14.14 7.36 -13.48
CA ASP A 185 -15.27 7.14 -14.37
C ASP A 185 -15.18 8.10 -15.58
N GLU A 186 -16.05 7.92 -16.57
CA GLU A 186 -16.03 8.74 -17.80
C GLU A 186 -16.20 10.24 -17.51
N ALA A 187 -17.08 10.61 -16.57
CA ALA A 187 -17.30 12.00 -16.21
C ALA A 187 -16.08 12.65 -15.54
N GLN A 188 -15.41 11.91 -14.65
CA GLN A 188 -14.17 12.35 -14.02
C GLN A 188 -13.02 12.44 -15.03
N TRP A 189 -12.92 11.50 -15.98
CA TRP A 189 -11.93 11.55 -17.05
C TRP A 189 -12.11 12.79 -17.93
N ASP A 190 -13.35 13.07 -18.32
CA ASP A 190 -13.74 14.24 -19.09
C ASP A 190 -13.40 15.55 -18.37
N LEU A 191 -13.68 15.63 -17.07
CA LEU A 191 -13.34 16.77 -16.24
C LEU A 191 -11.81 17.00 -16.19
N VAL A 192 -11.02 15.93 -16.16
CA VAL A 192 -9.55 16.01 -16.19
C VAL A 192 -9.06 16.52 -17.55
N ASP A 193 -9.59 16.00 -18.65
CA ASP A 193 -9.24 16.45 -19.99
C ASP A 193 -9.56 17.94 -20.20
N ASP A 194 -10.75 18.37 -19.76
CA ASP A 194 -11.18 19.78 -19.81
C ASP A 194 -10.26 20.68 -18.98
N ALA A 195 -9.90 20.26 -17.77
CA ALA A 195 -9.06 21.05 -16.87
C ALA A 195 -7.60 21.12 -17.33
N GLU A 196 -7.03 20.01 -17.78
CA GLU A 196 -5.59 19.92 -18.08
C GLU A 196 -5.25 20.35 -19.52
N THR A 197 -6.17 20.19 -20.46
CA THR A 197 -5.88 20.39 -21.89
C THR A 197 -6.98 21.08 -22.69
N GLY A 198 -8.23 21.07 -22.21
CA GLY A 198 -9.39 21.58 -22.92
C GLY A 198 -9.81 20.75 -24.14
N ALA A 199 -9.29 19.51 -24.29
CA ALA A 199 -9.59 18.65 -25.43
C ALA A 199 -9.61 17.16 -25.01
N ARG A 200 -10.40 16.35 -25.73
CA ARG A 200 -10.45 14.90 -25.53
C ARG A 200 -9.32 14.20 -26.31
N HIS A 201 -8.63 13.25 -25.67
CA HIS A 201 -7.47 12.56 -26.26
C HIS A 201 -7.75 11.13 -26.77
N GLY A 202 -8.94 10.59 -26.50
CA GLY A 202 -9.36 9.28 -27.04
C GLY A 202 -8.50 8.10 -26.55
N ARG A 203 -8.07 8.15 -25.29
CA ARG A 203 -7.31 7.10 -24.60
C ARG A 203 -8.05 6.69 -23.33
N ASP A 204 -7.89 5.43 -22.95
CA ASP A 204 -8.44 4.82 -21.73
C ASP A 204 -7.41 4.75 -20.58
N HIS A 205 -6.21 5.30 -20.80
CA HIS A 205 -5.13 5.36 -19.82
C HIS A 205 -4.25 6.60 -20.02
N ALA A 206 -3.51 6.96 -18.97
CA ALA A 206 -2.50 8.00 -18.97
C ALA A 206 -1.47 7.74 -17.86
N LEU A 207 -0.25 8.23 -18.05
CA LEU A 207 0.78 8.26 -17.03
C LEU A 207 0.81 9.61 -16.32
N ARG A 208 0.98 9.60 -15.00
CA ARG A 208 1.08 10.81 -14.19
C ARG A 208 2.35 10.74 -13.33
N VAL A 209 3.17 11.79 -13.38
CA VAL A 209 4.42 11.91 -12.63
C VAL A 209 4.35 13.15 -11.74
N GLU A 210 4.35 12.92 -10.43
CA GLU A 210 4.49 14.02 -9.48
C GLU A 210 5.95 14.45 -9.40
N VAL A 211 6.18 15.76 -9.37
CA VAL A 211 7.48 16.38 -9.10
C VAL A 211 7.40 17.29 -7.88
N ARG A 212 8.56 17.63 -7.32
CA ARG A 212 8.66 18.39 -6.06
C ARG A 212 8.00 19.76 -6.12
N ASP A 213 8.28 20.48 -7.20
CA ASP A 213 7.91 21.87 -7.38
C ASP A 213 7.83 22.21 -8.87
N GLU A 214 7.31 23.39 -9.18
CA GLU A 214 7.14 23.85 -10.56
C GLU A 214 8.48 24.03 -11.29
N ALA A 215 9.56 24.38 -10.58
CA ALA A 215 10.86 24.51 -11.21
C ALA A 215 11.40 23.15 -11.67
N GLU A 216 11.19 22.09 -10.89
CA GLU A 216 11.47 20.71 -11.27
C GLU A 216 10.56 20.24 -12.41
N LEU A 217 9.27 20.61 -12.38
CA LEU A 217 8.32 20.34 -13.45
C LEU A 217 8.84 20.88 -14.79
N GLU A 218 9.26 22.14 -14.81
CA GLU A 218 9.76 22.80 -16.01
C GLU A 218 11.07 22.17 -16.53
N ARG A 219 12.01 21.86 -15.62
CA ARG A 219 13.26 21.17 -15.98
C ARG A 219 13.00 19.79 -16.57
N LEU A 220 12.13 19.01 -15.93
CA LEU A 220 11.80 17.66 -16.39
C LEU A 220 11.05 17.69 -17.71
N ALA A 221 10.12 18.62 -17.90
CA ALA A 221 9.41 18.81 -19.16
C ALA A 221 10.36 19.11 -20.32
N ALA A 222 11.34 20.00 -20.12
CA ALA A 222 12.35 20.31 -21.12
C ALA A 222 13.19 19.08 -21.47
N ARG A 223 13.65 18.32 -20.47
CA ARG A 223 14.42 17.10 -20.67
C ARG A 223 13.62 16.02 -21.40
N LEU A 224 12.34 15.84 -21.08
CA LEU A 224 11.46 14.89 -21.79
C LEU A 224 11.24 15.31 -23.25
N ALA A 225 11.13 16.61 -23.53
CA ALA A 225 10.98 17.11 -24.89
C ALA A 225 12.22 16.84 -25.75
N GLU A 226 13.43 16.98 -25.20
CA GLU A 226 14.68 16.60 -25.86
C GLU A 226 14.71 15.11 -26.26
N HIS A 227 13.96 14.26 -25.54
CA HIS A 227 13.91 12.81 -25.74
C HIS A 227 12.61 12.34 -26.42
N GLY A 228 11.89 13.26 -27.09
CA GLY A 228 10.80 12.94 -27.99
C GLY A 228 9.39 13.16 -27.44
N ALA A 229 9.22 13.72 -26.23
CA ALA A 229 7.91 14.19 -25.79
C ALA A 229 7.49 15.47 -26.50
N THR A 230 6.20 15.61 -26.80
CA THR A 230 5.61 16.85 -27.31
C THR A 230 5.00 17.63 -26.15
N ARG A 231 5.47 18.84 -25.93
CA ARG A 231 5.03 19.67 -24.81
C ARG A 231 3.66 20.33 -25.07
N GLY A 232 2.78 20.30 -24.08
CA GLY A 232 1.50 21.03 -24.08
C GLY A 232 1.65 22.55 -23.90
N PRO A 233 0.54 23.30 -23.94
CA PRO A 233 0.54 24.77 -24.05
C PRO A 233 1.08 25.50 -22.81
N GLY A 234 1.10 24.88 -21.63
CA GLY A 234 1.62 25.47 -20.40
C GLY A 234 1.13 24.75 -19.15
N VAL A 235 1.65 25.16 -17.99
CA VAL A 235 1.19 24.66 -16.69
C VAL A 235 -0.17 25.27 -16.39
N VAL A 236 -1.13 24.44 -15.98
CA VAL A 236 -2.50 24.85 -15.62
C VAL A 236 -2.81 24.47 -14.18
N THR A 237 -3.64 25.27 -13.52
CA THR A 237 -4.20 24.95 -12.20
C THR A 237 -5.55 24.27 -12.37
N THR A 238 -5.65 23.05 -11.87
CA THR A 238 -6.87 22.24 -11.92
C THR A 238 -7.88 22.67 -10.83
N PRO A 239 -9.17 22.31 -10.95
CA PRO A 239 -10.18 22.57 -9.92
C PRO A 239 -9.88 21.98 -8.53
N TRP A 240 -9.02 20.96 -8.45
CA TRP A 240 -8.53 20.34 -7.21
C TRP A 240 -7.12 20.85 -6.83
N GLU A 241 -6.75 22.04 -7.32
CA GLU A 241 -5.58 22.81 -6.90
C GLU A 241 -4.21 22.20 -7.24
N GLN A 242 -4.16 21.12 -8.03
CA GLN A 242 -2.90 20.63 -8.61
C GLN A 242 -2.44 21.55 -9.74
N ARG A 243 -1.12 21.73 -9.85
CA ARG A 243 -0.49 22.33 -11.04
C ARG A 243 -0.10 21.20 -11.99
N CYS A 244 -0.64 21.19 -13.20
CA CYS A 244 -0.45 20.11 -14.17
C CYS A 244 0.14 20.65 -15.48
N LEU A 245 1.01 19.88 -16.12
CA LEU A 245 1.46 20.08 -17.49
C LEU A 245 1.32 18.76 -18.26
N ARG A 246 0.48 18.77 -19.29
CA ARG A 246 0.30 17.62 -20.17
C ARG A 246 1.37 17.58 -21.27
N LEU A 247 1.89 16.37 -21.53
CA LEU A 247 2.83 16.05 -22.58
C LEU A 247 2.28 14.89 -23.42
N GLY A 248 2.45 14.97 -24.74
CA GLY A 248 2.28 13.82 -25.63
C GLY A 248 3.57 12.98 -25.63
N ALA A 249 3.46 11.70 -25.35
CA ALA A 249 4.56 10.74 -25.38
C ALA A 249 4.53 9.92 -26.69
N HIS A 250 5.41 8.92 -26.78
CA HIS A 250 5.44 7.97 -27.89
C HIS A 250 4.05 7.33 -28.14
N ASP A 251 3.74 6.98 -29.39
CA ASP A 251 2.48 6.32 -29.80
C ASP A 251 1.16 7.03 -29.40
N GLY A 252 1.25 8.34 -29.14
CA GLY A 252 0.10 9.13 -28.68
C GLY A 252 -0.31 8.82 -27.24
N GLU A 253 0.60 8.25 -26.45
CA GLU A 253 0.48 8.10 -25.00
C GLU A 253 0.43 9.48 -24.32
N GLN A 254 -0.28 9.57 -23.19
CA GLN A 254 -0.41 10.82 -22.45
C GLN A 254 0.41 10.78 -21.15
N LEU A 255 1.23 11.80 -20.93
CA LEU A 255 2.02 11.96 -19.71
C LEU A 255 1.71 13.32 -19.06
N THR A 256 1.20 13.33 -17.83
CA THR A 256 1.04 14.55 -17.03
C THR A 256 2.18 14.68 -16.02
N LEU A 257 2.91 15.79 -16.04
CA LEU A 257 3.73 16.20 -14.91
C LEU A 257 2.89 17.07 -13.98
N PHE A 258 2.96 16.86 -12.67
CA PHE A 258 2.16 17.65 -11.74
C PHE A 258 2.81 17.90 -10.38
N THR A 259 2.31 18.92 -9.67
CA THR A 259 2.62 19.15 -8.26
C THR A 259 1.33 19.15 -7.43
N LEU A 260 1.39 18.54 -6.25
CA LEU A 260 0.29 18.55 -5.29
C LEU A 260 0.22 19.87 -4.49
N PRO A 261 -0.97 20.25 -3.99
CA PRO A 261 -1.10 21.20 -2.88
C PRO A 261 -0.28 20.75 -1.66
N GLU A 262 0.24 21.70 -0.89
CA GLU A 262 1.14 21.42 0.24
C GLU A 262 0.54 20.47 1.28
N GLU A 263 -0.73 20.67 1.64
CA GLU A 263 -1.42 19.81 2.61
C GLU A 263 -1.57 18.37 2.10
N GLU A 264 -1.92 18.20 0.82
CA GLU A 264 -2.03 16.87 0.21
C GLU A 264 -0.65 16.22 0.08
N ARG A 265 0.40 16.98 -0.26
CA ARG A 265 1.77 16.49 -0.32
C ARG A 265 2.20 15.87 1.00
N VAL A 266 1.93 16.51 2.14
CA VAL A 266 2.25 15.97 3.48
C VAL A 266 1.54 14.63 3.74
N ILE A 267 0.27 14.52 3.33
CA ILE A 267 -0.50 13.27 3.47
C ILE A 267 0.09 12.18 2.57
N ARG A 268 0.40 12.49 1.31
CA ARG A 268 0.94 11.54 0.33
C ARG A 268 2.36 11.12 0.65
N GLU A 269 3.20 11.99 1.23
CA GLU A 269 4.52 11.61 1.73
C GLU A 269 4.43 10.58 2.85
N ARG A 270 3.46 10.70 3.76
CA ARG A 270 3.21 9.67 4.78
C ARG A 270 2.76 8.36 4.15
N ALA A 271 1.84 8.41 3.19
CA ALA A 271 1.37 7.22 2.47
C ALA A 271 2.51 6.53 1.68
N ARG A 272 3.44 7.29 1.10
CA ARG A 272 4.61 6.77 0.38
C ARG A 272 5.61 6.09 1.31
N ARG A 273 5.77 6.60 2.54
CA ARG A 273 6.62 5.97 3.58
C ARG A 273 6.04 4.66 4.12
N LEU A 274 4.76 4.38 3.86
CA LEU A 274 4.11 3.08 4.13
C LEU A 274 4.35 2.08 2.99
N LEU A 275 5.02 2.49 1.89
CA LEU A 275 5.49 1.58 0.86
C LEU A 275 6.95 1.28 1.15
N PRO A 276 7.39 0.00 1.16
CA PRO A 276 8.79 -0.31 1.33
C PRO A 276 9.61 0.36 0.23
N ASN A 277 10.83 0.79 0.57
CA ASN A 277 11.83 1.26 -0.39
C ASN A 277 12.21 0.14 -1.36
#